data_AF-A0A5B7C5N7-F1
#
_entry.id   AF-A0A5B7C5N7-F1
#
_cell.length_a   1.000
_cell.length_b   1.000
_cell.length_c   1.000
_cell.angle_alpha   90.00
_cell.angle_beta   90.00
_cell.angle_gamma   90.00
#
_symmetry.space_group_name_H-M   'P 1'
#
loop_
_entity.id
_entity.type
_entity.pdbx_description
1 polymer ?
#
loop_
_entity_poly.entity_id
_entity_poly.type
_entity_poly.pdbx_seq_one_letter_code
_entity_poly.pdbx_strand_id
1 'polypeptide(L)'
;MLMESKRSCYSIIWVMIYVLLLPFIQGLELGSYNPASLDSFIHDYAYKAIVKPRTGILYNISLPANFSSMEVSIVRLTSGSFWARGANFSSFHIPPRIIPMPSVKRL
;
A
#
# COMPACT_ATOMS: atom_id res chain seq x y z
N MET A 1 37.01 -46.39 18.70
CA MET A 1 37.38 -45.00 18.34
C MET A 1 36.76 -44.52 17.02
N LEU A 2 36.53 -45.38 16.02
CA LEU A 2 35.95 -44.98 14.71
C LEU A 2 34.45 -44.61 14.70
N MET A 3 33.66 -45.08 15.66
CA MET A 3 32.20 -44.83 15.70
C MET A 3 31.82 -43.43 16.25
N GLU A 4 32.67 -42.82 17.08
CA GLU A 4 32.50 -41.45 17.58
C GLU A 4 32.79 -40.41 16.48
N SER A 5 33.81 -40.68 15.66
CA SER A 5 34.21 -39.83 14.53
C SER A 5 33.11 -39.73 13.47
N LYS A 6 32.46 -40.84 13.11
CA LYS A 6 31.37 -40.82 12.11
C LYS A 6 30.15 -40.03 12.60
N ARG A 7 29.76 -40.13 13.87
CA ARG A 7 28.65 -39.35 14.46
C ARG A 7 28.96 -37.85 14.48
N SER A 8 30.20 -37.49 14.78
CA SER A 8 30.67 -36.10 14.73
C SER A 8 30.66 -35.53 13.31
N CYS A 9 31.12 -36.29 12.31
CA CYS A 9 31.07 -35.85 10.91
C CYS A 9 29.64 -35.63 10.40
N TYR A 10 28.69 -36.51 10.74
CA TYR A 10 27.28 -36.29 10.40
C TYR A 10 26.75 -35.00 11.02
N SER A 11 27.04 -34.74 12.30
CA SER A 11 26.61 -33.51 12.97
C SER A 11 27.16 -32.25 12.28
N ILE A 12 28.44 -32.25 11.88
CA ILE A 12 29.05 -31.12 11.17
C ILE A 12 28.40 -30.89 9.79
N ILE A 13 28.13 -31.97 9.05
CA ILE A 13 27.47 -31.88 7.74
C ILE A 13 26.06 -31.29 7.88
N TRP A 14 25.29 -31.72 8.89
CA TRP A 14 23.96 -31.15 9.16
C TRP A 14 24.04 -29.67 9.53
N VAL A 15 24.99 -29.27 10.39
CA VAL A 15 25.20 -27.85 10.74
C VAL A 15 25.56 -27.01 9.52
N MET A 16 26.44 -27.51 8.64
CA MET A 16 26.80 -26.84 7.40
C MET A 16 25.61 -26.69 6.45
N ILE A 17 24.75 -27.71 6.36
CA ILE A 17 23.50 -27.64 5.59
C ILE A 17 22.55 -26.59 6.19
N TYR A 18 22.37 -26.56 7.52
CA TYR A 18 21.56 -25.54 8.17
C TYR A 18 22.09 -24.13 7.89
N VAL A 19 23.40 -23.90 8.03
CA VAL A 19 24.04 -22.60 7.76
C VAL A 19 23.93 -22.20 6.29
N LEU A 20 24.03 -23.15 5.35
CA LEU A 20 23.88 -22.89 3.92
C LEU A 20 22.42 -22.62 3.50
N LEU A 21 21.45 -23.14 4.25
CA LEU A 21 20.02 -22.91 4.03
C LEU A 21 19.49 -21.62 4.69
N LEU A 22 20.20 -21.04 5.67
CA LEU A 22 19.84 -19.76 6.30
C LEU A 22 19.64 -18.59 5.31
N PRO A 23 20.51 -18.35 4.31
CA PRO A 23 20.33 -17.23 3.37
C PRO A 23 19.18 -17.44 2.38
N PHE A 24 18.69 -18.66 2.19
CA PHE A 24 17.52 -18.93 1.34
C PHE A 24 16.24 -18.33 1.90
N ILE A 25 16.12 -18.23 3.24
CA ILE A 25 14.95 -17.64 3.90
C ILE A 25 14.99 -16.11 3.82
N GLN A 26 16.18 -15.50 3.81
CA GLN A 26 16.36 -14.05 3.77
C GLN A 26 16.20 -13.46 2.35
N GLY A 27 16.45 -14.26 1.31
CA GLY A 27 16.27 -13.85 -0.09
C GLY A 27 14.83 -14.01 -0.63
N LEU A 28 13.94 -14.60 0.16
CA LEU A 28 12.52 -14.72 -0.18
C LEU A 28 11.75 -13.48 0.30
N GLU A 29 12.16 -12.30 -0.17
CA GLU A 29 11.16 -11.24 -0.36
C GLU A 29 10.28 -11.71 -1.52
N LEU A 30 9.29 -12.53 -1.18
CA LEU A 30 8.15 -12.85 -2.03
C LEU A 30 7.61 -11.49 -2.51
N GLY A 31 7.92 -11.15 -3.76
CA GLY A 31 7.81 -9.80 -4.35
C GLY A 31 6.79 -8.97 -3.62
N SER A 32 7.27 -8.13 -2.70
CA SER A 32 6.43 -7.42 -1.74
C SER A 32 5.52 -6.48 -2.52
N TYR A 33 4.33 -6.98 -2.86
CA TYR A 33 3.26 -6.20 -3.43
C TYR A 33 2.91 -5.16 -2.38
N ASN A 34 3.55 -4.01 -2.49
CA ASN A 34 3.40 -2.93 -1.54
C ASN A 34 2.29 -2.01 -2.06
N PRO A 35 1.02 -2.15 -1.60
CA PRO A 35 -0.07 -1.32 -2.07
C PRO A 35 0.19 0.17 -1.84
N ALA A 36 1.04 0.53 -0.87
CA ALA A 36 1.45 1.91 -0.63
C ALA A 36 2.23 2.52 -1.81
N SER A 37 2.95 1.70 -2.59
CA SER A 37 3.68 2.17 -3.78
C SER A 37 2.72 2.61 -4.89
N LEU A 38 1.64 1.84 -5.10
CA LEU A 38 0.61 2.18 -6.07
C LEU A 38 -0.22 3.37 -5.59
N ASP A 39 -0.61 3.39 -4.31
CA ASP A 39 -1.38 4.49 -3.72
C ASP A 39 -0.63 5.82 -3.80
N SER A 40 0.67 5.82 -3.48
CA SER A 40 1.52 7.02 -3.60
C SER A 40 1.68 7.48 -5.06
N PHE A 41 1.80 6.56 -6.01
CA PHE A 41 1.83 6.89 -7.44
C PHE A 41 0.53 7.54 -7.92
N ILE A 42 -0.63 6.94 -7.60
CA ILE A 42 -1.94 7.50 -7.95
C ILE A 42 -2.10 8.88 -7.32
N HIS A 43 -1.69 9.04 -6.07
CA HIS A 43 -1.79 10.31 -5.36
C HIS A 43 -0.98 11.42 -6.04
N ASP A 44 0.28 11.16 -6.37
CA ASP A 44 1.16 12.13 -7.05
C ASP A 44 0.64 12.46 -8.46
N TYR A 45 0.19 11.45 -9.20
CA TYR A 45 -0.38 11.65 -10.53
C TYR A 45 -1.66 12.50 -10.47
N ALA A 46 -2.55 12.22 -9.52
CA ALA A 46 -3.78 13.00 -9.31
C ALA A 46 -3.49 14.46 -8.96
N TYR A 47 -2.51 14.68 -8.09
CA TYR A 47 -2.08 16.01 -7.68
C TYR A 47 -1.59 16.82 -8.88
N LYS A 48 -0.84 16.19 -9.80
CA LYS A 48 -0.35 16.82 -11.03
C LYS A 48 -1.45 17.03 -12.08
N ALA A 49 -2.41 16.12 -12.16
CA ALA A 49 -3.49 16.20 -13.16
C ALA A 49 -4.52 17.30 -12.86
N ILE A 50 -4.75 17.65 -11.59
CA ILE A 50 -5.82 18.59 -11.20
C ILE A 50 -5.24 19.98 -10.91
N VAL A 51 -5.33 20.89 -11.89
CA VAL A 51 -4.72 22.24 -11.82
C VAL A 51 -5.32 23.15 -10.73
N LYS A 52 -6.56 22.90 -10.28
CA LYS A 52 -7.19 23.62 -9.14
C LYS A 52 -8.24 22.73 -8.44
N PRO A 53 -7.86 21.92 -7.44
CA PRO A 53 -8.75 20.92 -6.88
C PRO A 53 -9.84 21.56 -6.00
N ARG A 54 -11.08 21.53 -6.50
CA ARG A 54 -12.28 21.86 -5.71
C ARG A 54 -12.71 20.68 -4.85
N THR A 55 -13.14 20.98 -3.64
CA THR A 55 -13.62 19.99 -2.67
C THR A 55 -14.97 19.43 -3.08
N GLY A 56 -15.17 18.11 -2.90
CA GLY A 56 -16.45 17.44 -3.11
C GLY A 56 -16.80 17.15 -4.58
N ILE A 57 -15.89 17.42 -5.51
CA ILE A 57 -16.05 17.08 -6.94
C ILE A 57 -15.30 15.78 -7.21
N LEU A 58 -15.97 14.87 -7.93
CA LEU A 58 -15.37 13.65 -8.45
C LEU A 58 -14.64 13.96 -9.76
N TYR A 59 -13.35 13.64 -9.82
CA TYR A 59 -12.50 13.79 -11.00
C TYR A 59 -12.19 12.41 -11.56
N ASN A 60 -12.59 12.17 -12.81
CA ASN A 60 -12.20 10.97 -13.54
C ASN A 60 -10.86 11.27 -14.23
N ILE A 61 -9.84 10.47 -13.93
CA ILE A 61 -8.49 10.70 -14.43
C ILE A 61 -8.07 9.50 -15.27
N SER A 62 -7.64 9.77 -16.50
CA SER A 62 -6.99 8.77 -17.33
C SER A 62 -5.55 8.60 -16.88
N LEU A 63 -5.21 7.37 -16.50
CA LEU A 63 -3.83 7.01 -16.16
C LEU A 63 -2.94 6.97 -17.41
N PRO A 64 -1.61 7.04 -17.26
CA PRO A 64 -0.69 6.87 -18.37
C PRO A 64 -0.81 5.47 -18.99
N ALA A 65 -0.32 5.31 -20.22
CA ALA A 65 -0.50 4.10 -21.04
C ALA A 65 -0.19 2.77 -20.32
N ASN A 66 0.76 2.77 -19.40
CA ASN A 66 1.14 1.61 -18.59
C ASN A 66 0.00 1.06 -17.70
N PHE A 67 -1.00 1.89 -17.38
CA PHE A 67 -2.17 1.54 -16.59
C PHE A 67 -3.48 1.84 -17.34
N SER A 68 -3.45 1.83 -18.69
CA SER A 68 -4.62 2.16 -19.52
C SER A 68 -5.84 1.26 -19.28
N SER A 69 -5.67 0.10 -18.64
CA SER A 69 -6.76 -0.82 -18.29
C SER A 69 -7.43 -0.50 -16.94
N MET A 70 -6.98 0.52 -16.21
CA MET A 70 -7.54 0.92 -14.92
C MET A 70 -8.20 2.29 -15.02
N GLU A 71 -9.42 2.39 -14.50
CA GLU A 71 -10.13 3.65 -14.34
C GLU A 71 -9.99 4.15 -12.90
N VAL A 72 -9.61 5.41 -12.74
CA VAL A 72 -9.42 6.01 -11.41
C VAL A 72 -10.28 7.26 -11.28
N SER A 73 -11.08 7.28 -10.22
CA SER A 73 -11.92 8.42 -9.82
C SER A 73 -11.44 8.94 -8.48
N ILE A 74 -11.18 10.25 -8.40
CA ILE A 74 -10.59 10.88 -7.22
C ILE A 74 -11.47 12.02 -6.74
N VAL A 75 -11.62 12.14 -5.44
CA VAL A 75 -12.32 13.26 -4.81
C VAL A 75 -11.49 13.87 -3.71
N ARG A 76 -11.41 15.20 -3.69
CA ARG A 76 -10.83 15.94 -2.58
C ARG A 76 -11.89 16.16 -1.51
N LEU A 77 -11.66 15.63 -0.31
CA LEU A 77 -12.54 15.80 0.84
C LEU A 77 -11.88 16.70 1.88
N THR A 78 -12.68 17.55 2.53
CA THR A 78 -12.24 18.33 3.69
C THR A 78 -13.23 18.12 4.83
N SER A 79 -12.71 17.93 6.04
CA SER A 79 -13.54 17.66 7.23
C SER A 79 -14.60 18.76 7.44
N GLY A 80 -14.25 20.04 7.28
CA GLY A 80 -15.19 21.15 7.47
C GLY A 80 -16.33 21.18 6.47
N SER A 81 -16.06 21.07 5.16
CA SER A 81 -17.13 21.11 4.13
C SER A 81 -18.08 19.94 4.29
N PHE A 82 -17.52 18.80 4.63
CA PHE A 82 -18.20 17.54 4.80
C PHE A 82 -19.07 17.52 6.05
N TRP A 83 -18.56 18.00 7.18
CA TRP A 83 -19.35 18.13 8.38
C TRP A 83 -20.54 19.07 8.17
N ALA A 84 -20.35 20.17 7.43
CA ALA A 84 -21.40 21.14 7.18
C ALA A 84 -22.49 20.64 6.21
N ARG A 85 -22.12 19.95 5.12
CA ARG A 85 -23.04 19.63 4.00
C ARG A 85 -23.21 18.15 3.70
N GLY A 86 -22.34 17.29 4.22
CA GLY A 86 -22.22 15.92 3.77
C GLY A 86 -21.60 15.81 2.37
N ALA A 87 -21.79 14.66 1.75
CA ALA A 87 -21.46 14.39 0.35
C ALA A 87 -22.32 13.24 -0.19
N ASN A 88 -22.62 13.25 -1.49
CA ASN A 88 -23.28 12.11 -2.13
C ASN A 88 -22.50 11.76 -3.40
N PHE A 89 -21.88 10.59 -3.41
CA PHE A 89 -21.14 10.06 -4.55
C PHE A 89 -21.83 8.81 -5.08
N SER A 90 -21.55 8.45 -6.33
CA SER A 90 -22.14 7.27 -6.96
C SER A 90 -21.91 5.98 -6.17
N SER A 91 -20.78 5.87 -5.48
CA SER A 91 -20.37 4.68 -4.74
C SER A 91 -20.74 4.72 -3.25
N PHE A 92 -20.87 5.90 -2.65
CA PHE A 92 -21.14 6.02 -1.22
C PHE A 92 -21.77 7.36 -0.84
N HIS A 93 -22.60 7.33 0.19
CA HIS A 93 -23.24 8.50 0.76
C HIS A 93 -22.66 8.89 2.12
N ILE A 94 -22.34 10.17 2.17
CA ILE A 94 -21.83 11.03 3.22
C ILE A 94 -22.83 11.86 4.04
N PRO A 95 -23.49 11.43 5.13
CA PRO A 95 -24.39 12.34 5.83
C PRO A 95 -23.67 13.58 6.42
N PRO A 96 -24.35 14.74 6.50
CA PRO A 96 -23.84 15.90 7.22
C PRO A 96 -23.69 15.60 8.72
N ARG A 97 -22.87 16.40 9.40
CA ARG A 97 -22.56 16.32 10.84
C ARG A 97 -21.84 15.06 11.30
N ILE A 98 -21.33 14.26 10.37
CA ILE A 98 -20.45 13.13 10.70
C ILE A 98 -19.04 13.64 10.95
N ILE A 99 -18.44 13.14 12.03
CA ILE A 99 -17.06 13.42 12.40
C ILE A 99 -16.18 12.34 11.76
N PRO A 100 -15.30 12.68 10.80
CA PRO A 100 -14.37 11.71 10.23
C PRO A 100 -13.35 11.28 11.29
N MET A 101 -13.20 9.97 11.49
CA MET A 101 -12.19 9.35 12.36
C MET A 101 -11.27 8.47 11.49
N PRO A 102 -9.93 8.56 11.62
CA PRO A 102 -9.18 9.46 12.51
C PRO A 102 -9.20 10.91 12.00
N SER A 103 -9.46 11.85 12.90
CA SER A 103 -9.33 13.27 12.59
C SER A 103 -7.84 13.63 12.56
N VAL A 104 -7.26 13.74 11.37
CA VAL A 104 -5.85 14.10 11.23
C VAL A 104 -5.69 15.58 11.58
N LYS A 105 -4.95 15.87 12.65
CA LYS A 105 -4.62 17.24 13.05
C LYS A 105 -3.57 17.76 12.08
N ARG A 106 -3.87 18.86 11.37
CA ARG A 106 -2.84 19.59 10.61
C ARG A 106 -1.93 20.27 11.63
N LEU A 107 -0.65 19.92 11.63
CA LEU A 107 0.39 20.61 12.39
C LEU A 107 0.69 21.97 11.76
#